data_AF-A0A976J7H4-F1
#
_entry.id   AF-A0A976J7H4-F1
#
_cell.length_a   1.000
_cell.length_b   1.000
_cell.length_c   1.000
_cell.angle_alpha   90.00
_cell.angle_beta   90.00
_cell.angle_gamma   90.00
#
_symmetry.space_group_name_H-M   'P 1'
#
loop_
_entity.id
_entity.type
_entity.pdbx_description
1 polymer ?
#
loop_
_entity_poly.entity_id
_entity_poly.type
_entity_poly.pdbx_seq_one_letter_code
_entity_poly.pdbx_strand_id
1 'polypeptide(L)'
;MSRYELKPRPGNGVIKAVIGWDRPLQSFFAQVFTPTEDEPDEGEATIWLGTEPGELPTPEAAIRVVEAYADIPETLAASLAADRHATIGMVDGVHQTRAKLSLFGTRS
;
A
#
# COMPACT_ATOMS: atom_id res chain seq x y z
N MET A 1 -6.73 -9.38 1.29
CA MET A 1 -5.84 -8.22 1.09
C MET A 1 -5.11 -8.45 -0.21
N SER A 2 -5.15 -7.49 -1.12
CA SER A 2 -4.36 -7.52 -2.35
C SER A 2 -3.22 -6.52 -2.27
N ARG A 3 -2.12 -6.79 -2.97
CA ARG A 3 -0.99 -5.86 -3.09
C ARG A 3 -0.33 -6.02 -4.45
N TYR A 4 0.09 -4.90 -5.02
CA TYR A 4 0.81 -4.79 -6.27
C TYR A 4 2.10 -4.05 -6.00
N GLU A 5 3.21 -4.66 -6.44
CA GLU A 5 4.51 -4.01 -6.43
C GLU A 5 4.67 -3.27 -7.76
N LEU A 6 4.98 -1.98 -7.66
CA LEU A 6 5.16 -1.11 -8.82
C LEU A 6 6.64 -0.89 -9.07
N LYS A 7 6.99 -0.79 -10.34
CA LYS A 7 8.36 -0.49 -10.75
C LYS A 7 8.67 0.98 -10.42
N PRO A 8 9.69 1.28 -9.61
CA PRO A 8 10.10 2.66 -9.37
C PRO A 8 10.57 3.34 -10.65
N ARG A 9 10.30 4.64 -10.76
CA ARG A 9 10.84 5.48 -11.82
C ARG A 9 12.34 5.73 -11.57
N PRO A 10 13.18 5.75 -12.62
CA PRO A 10 14.59 6.05 -12.45
C PRO A 10 14.80 7.50 -11.99
N GLY A 11 15.77 7.72 -11.10
CA GLY A 11 16.25 9.05 -10.72
C GLY A 11 15.52 9.74 -9.56
N ASN A 12 14.56 9.10 -8.90
CA ASN A 12 13.85 9.65 -7.74
C ASN A 12 14.29 9.07 -6.37
N GLY A 13 15.27 8.15 -6.37
CA GLY A 13 15.79 7.52 -5.15
C GLY A 13 14.86 6.49 -4.50
N VAL A 14 13.75 6.13 -5.13
CA VAL A 14 12.84 5.07 -4.65
C VAL A 14 13.27 3.72 -5.22
N ILE A 15 13.29 2.70 -4.36
CA ILE A 15 13.67 1.33 -4.74
C ILE A 15 12.47 0.39 -4.84
N LYS A 16 11.34 0.75 -4.20
CA LYS A 16 10.09 -0.03 -4.29
C LYS A 16 8.89 0.85 -3.98
N ALA A 17 7.79 0.64 -4.71
CA ALA A 17 6.49 1.18 -4.34
C ALA A 17 5.47 0.04 -4.31
N VAL A 18 4.57 0.07 -3.34
CA VAL A 18 3.56 -0.96 -3.14
C VAL A 18 2.22 -0.28 -2.96
N ILE A 19 1.19 -0.80 -3.62
CA ILE A 19 -0.18 -0.31 -3.52
C ILE A 19 -1.13 -1.50 -3.40
N GLY A 20 -2.24 -1.35 -2.68
CA GLY A 20 -3.16 -2.47 -2.50
C GLY A 20 -4.46 -2.12 -1.81
N TRP A 21 -5.28 -3.15 -1.58
CA TRP A 21 -6.53 -3.08 -0.84
C TRP A 21 -6.42 -3.86 0.48
N ASP A 22 -6.68 -3.16 1.59
CA ASP A 22 -6.79 -3.73 2.93
C ASP A 22 -8.27 -3.91 3.29
N ARG A 23 -8.69 -5.18 3.38
CA ARG A 23 -10.09 -5.55 3.67
C ARG A 23 -10.48 -5.21 5.12
N PRO A 24 -9.71 -5.57 6.16
CA PRO A 24 -9.97 -5.14 7.54
C PRO A 24 -10.15 -3.63 7.71
N LEU A 25 -9.33 -2.81 7.04
CA LEU A 25 -9.44 -1.35 7.12
C LEU A 25 -10.48 -0.77 6.14
N GLN A 26 -11.00 -1.59 5.22
CA GLN A 26 -11.80 -1.12 4.09
C GLN A 26 -11.16 0.10 3.41
N SER A 27 -9.84 0.08 3.27
CA SER A 27 -9.05 1.17 2.73
C SER A 27 -8.05 0.64 1.71
N PHE A 28 -7.81 1.41 0.67
CA PHE A 28 -6.59 1.24 -0.11
C PHE A 28 -5.39 1.66 0.72
N PHE A 29 -4.20 1.17 0.36
CA PHE A 29 -2.95 1.59 0.99
C PHE A 29 -1.88 1.80 -0.07
N ALA A 30 -0.93 2.66 0.26
CA ALA A 30 0.21 2.99 -0.58
C ALA A 30 1.46 3.09 0.30
N GLN A 31 2.54 2.47 -0.15
CA GLN A 31 3.84 2.45 0.49
C GLN A 31 4.92 2.78 -0.52
N VAL A 32 5.87 3.64 -0.15
CA VAL A 32 7.06 3.97 -0.94
C VAL A 32 8.28 3.70 -0.08
N PHE A 33 9.22 2.94 -0.63
CA PHE A 33 10.44 2.52 0.03
C PHE A 33 11.64 3.22 -0.60
N THR A 34 12.46 3.81 0.25
CA THR A 34 13.71 4.46 -0.14
C THR A 34 14.88 3.74 0.52
N PRO A 35 16.02 3.60 -0.17
CA PRO A 35 17.18 2.89 0.36
C PRO A 35 17.73 3.62 1.58
N THR A 36 18.22 2.87 2.56
CA THR A 36 18.95 3.40 3.72
C THR A 36 20.40 2.92 3.69
N GLU A 37 21.27 3.48 4.55
CA GLU A 37 22.67 3.05 4.65
C GLU A 37 22.79 1.59 5.11
N ASP A 38 21.91 1.16 6.02
CA ASP A 38 21.89 -0.20 6.57
C ASP A 38 21.17 -1.20 5.64
N GLU A 39 20.12 -0.76 4.93
CA GLU A 39 19.29 -1.61 4.06
C GLU A 39 19.12 -0.98 2.65
N PRO A 40 20.15 -1.02 1.80
CA PRO A 40 20.12 -0.36 0.49
C PRO A 40 19.18 -1.05 -0.52
N ASP A 41 18.92 -2.35 -0.36
CA ASP A 41 18.09 -3.14 -1.29
C ASP A 41 16.62 -3.30 -0.83
N GLU A 42 16.36 -3.28 0.48
CA GLU A 42 15.00 -3.33 1.04
C GLU A 42 14.44 -1.93 1.33
N GLY A 43 15.27 -1.08 1.91
CA GLY A 43 14.96 0.29 2.33
C GLY A 43 13.85 0.39 3.35
N GLU A 44 13.54 1.63 3.70
CA GLU A 44 12.49 1.95 4.66
C GLU A 44 11.28 2.55 3.97
N ALA A 45 10.09 2.21 4.48
CA ALA A 45 8.83 2.80 4.05
C ALA A 45 8.74 4.27 4.49
N THR A 46 9.32 5.17 3.70
CA THR A 46 9.30 6.62 3.97
C THR A 46 7.95 7.26 3.71
N ILE A 47 7.11 6.62 2.91
CA ILE A 47 5.70 6.97 2.77
C ILE A 47 4.87 5.74 3.06
N TRP A 48 3.90 5.87 3.96
CA TRP A 48 2.89 4.84 4.20
C TRP A 48 1.56 5.52 4.52
N LEU A 49 0.60 5.39 3.61
CA LEU A 49 -0.78 5.85 3.77
C LEU A 49 -1.77 4.69 3.62
N GLY A 50 -2.98 4.86 4.13
CA GLY A 50 -4.00 3.80 4.17
C GLY A 50 -3.81 2.85 5.35
N THR A 51 -3.37 3.39 6.49
CA THR A 51 -3.22 2.67 7.76
C THR A 51 -4.44 2.82 8.66
N GLU A 52 -5.29 3.80 8.38
CA GLU A 52 -6.55 4.02 9.08
C GLU A 52 -7.76 3.53 8.27
N PRO A 53 -8.87 3.16 8.95
CA PRO A 53 -10.08 2.74 8.27
C PRO A 53 -10.63 3.82 7.33
N GLY A 54 -10.82 3.48 6.05
CA GLY A 54 -11.34 4.39 5.03
C GLY A 54 -10.46 5.58 4.66
N GLU A 55 -9.19 5.62 5.06
CA GLU A 55 -8.26 6.74 4.81
C GLU A 55 -8.07 7.01 3.31
N LEU A 56 -7.92 5.95 2.52
CA LEU A 56 -7.87 6.00 1.06
C LEU A 56 -9.09 5.23 0.51
N PRO A 57 -10.22 5.91 0.24
CA PRO A 57 -11.46 5.23 -0.14
C PRO A 57 -11.52 4.81 -1.61
N THR A 58 -10.62 5.33 -2.46
CA THR A 58 -10.63 5.05 -3.90
C THR A 58 -9.26 4.58 -4.43
N PRO A 59 -9.23 3.73 -5.48
CA PRO A 59 -7.99 3.35 -6.13
C PRO A 59 -7.16 4.56 -6.58
N GLU A 60 -7.82 5.58 -7.11
CA GLU A 60 -7.19 6.79 -7.62
C GLU A 60 -6.49 7.58 -6.50
N ALA A 61 -7.10 7.63 -5.30
CA ALA A 61 -6.48 8.28 -4.15
C ALA A 61 -5.16 7.61 -3.77
N ALA A 62 -5.13 6.27 -3.76
CA ALA A 62 -3.91 5.51 -3.49
C ALA A 62 -2.88 5.61 -4.63
N ILE A 63 -3.32 5.62 -5.89
CA ILE A 63 -2.44 5.80 -7.05
C ILE A 63 -1.72 7.15 -7.00
N ARG A 64 -2.42 8.24 -6.63
CA ARG A 64 -1.81 9.56 -6.52
C ARG A 64 -0.67 9.65 -5.52
N VAL A 65 -0.64 8.77 -4.52
CA VAL A 65 0.48 8.69 -3.56
C VAL A 65 1.74 8.15 -4.21
N VAL A 66 1.60 7.21 -5.15
CA VAL A 66 2.73 6.47 -5.75
C VAL A 66 3.07 6.92 -7.18
N GLU A 67 2.20 7.69 -7.85
CA GLU A 67 2.36 8.05 -9.28
C GLU A 67 3.63 8.86 -9.59
N ALA A 68 4.07 9.68 -8.63
CA ALA A 68 5.32 10.43 -8.72
C ALA A 68 6.56 9.54 -8.59
N TYR A 69 6.42 8.37 -7.96
CA TYR A 69 7.53 7.50 -7.57
C TYR A 69 7.67 6.27 -8.45
N ALA A 70 6.58 5.80 -9.04
CA ALA A 70 6.53 4.54 -9.76
C ALA A 70 5.76 4.62 -11.08
N ASP A 71 6.05 3.69 -11.97
CA ASP A 71 5.30 3.49 -13.20
C ASP A 71 3.96 2.83 -12.86
N ILE A 72 2.86 3.51 -13.24
CA ILE A 72 1.50 3.08 -12.95
C ILE A 72 0.92 2.38 -14.19
N PRO A 73 0.64 1.07 -14.13
CA PRO A 73 -0.09 0.39 -15.19
C PRO A 73 -1.49 0.99 -15.34
N GLU A 74 -1.95 1.20 -16.57
CA GLU A 74 -3.29 1.72 -16.86
C GLU A 74 -4.42 0.84 -16.29
N THR A 75 -4.15 -0.46 -16.16
CA THR A 75 -5.08 -1.46 -15.63
C THR A 75 -5.14 -1.50 -14.09
N LEU A 76 -4.21 -0.83 -13.39
CA LEU A 76 -4.06 -0.95 -11.94
C LEU A 76 -5.30 -0.48 -11.18
N ALA A 77 -5.89 0.65 -11.58
CA ALA A 77 -7.11 1.16 -10.94
C ALA A 77 -8.28 0.17 -11.05
N ALA A 78 -8.43 -0.46 -12.22
CA ALA A 78 -9.46 -1.47 -12.46
C ALA A 78 -9.21 -2.73 -11.61
N SER A 79 -7.96 -3.19 -11.52
CA SER A 79 -7.58 -4.33 -10.67
C SER A 79 -7.86 -4.06 -9.19
N LEU A 80 -7.48 -2.88 -8.69
CA LEU A 80 -7.75 -2.46 -7.31
C LEU A 80 -9.25 -2.35 -7.01
N ALA A 81 -10.05 -1.82 -7.94
CA ALA A 81 -11.49 -1.77 -7.81
C ALA A 81 -12.12 -3.19 -7.79
N ALA A 82 -11.62 -4.10 -8.63
CA ALA A 82 -12.04 -5.49 -8.66
C ALA A 82 -11.69 -6.21 -7.34
N ASP A 83 -10.50 -5.98 -6.78
CA ASP A 83 -10.10 -6.53 -5.48
C ASP A 83 -11.01 -6.07 -4.35
N ARG A 84 -11.35 -4.77 -4.31
CA ARG A 84 -12.36 -4.25 -3.37
C ARG A 84 -13.68 -4.98 -3.56
N HIS A 85 -14.16 -5.10 -4.80
CA HIS A 85 -15.46 -5.71 -5.10
C HIS A 85 -15.50 -7.20 -4.74
N ALA A 86 -14.42 -7.94 -4.98
CA ALA A 86 -14.29 -9.34 -4.59
C ALA A 86 -14.43 -9.54 -3.06
N THR A 87 -14.10 -8.53 -2.26
CA THR A 87 -14.26 -8.59 -0.81
C THR A 87 -15.66 -8.26 -0.30
N ILE A 88 -16.53 -7.62 -1.11
CA ILE A 88 -17.91 -7.25 -0.72
C ILE A 88 -18.82 -8.49 -0.59
N GLY A 89 -18.51 -9.59 -1.28
CA GLY A 89 -19.28 -10.85 -1.24
C GLY A 89 -18.70 -11.94 -0.33
N MET A 90 -17.54 -11.70 0.29
CA MET A 90 -16.87 -12.69 1.13
C MET A 90 -17.36 -12.53 2.56
N VAL A 91 -18.42 -13.28 2.92
CA VAL A 91 -19.00 -13.33 4.27
C VAL A 91 -17.89 -13.42 5.31
N ASP A 92 -17.94 -12.51 6.28
CA ASP A 92 -16.95 -12.34 7.34
C ASP A 92 -16.74 -13.63 8.13
N GLY A 93 -15.80 -14.45 7.64
CA GLY A 93 -15.16 -15.48 8.44
C GLY A 93 -14.49 -14.78 9.60
N VAL A 94 -15.03 -15.01 10.80
CA VAL A 94 -14.42 -14.71 12.10
C VAL A 94 -12.91 -14.94 12.00
N HIS A 95 -12.12 -14.04 12.56
CA HIS A 95 -10.64 -14.00 12.55
C HIS A 95 -10.01 -13.24 11.39
N GLN A 96 -9.76 -11.94 11.58
CA GLN A 96 -8.43 -11.33 11.37
C GLN A 96 -8.43 -9.92 11.98
N THR A 97 -8.43 -9.83 13.31
CA THR A 97 -8.01 -8.62 14.02
C THR A 97 -6.69 -8.94 14.70
N ARG A 98 -5.65 -8.13 14.39
CA ARG A 98 -4.31 -8.04 14.99
C ARG A 98 -3.16 -8.58 14.12
N ALA A 99 -2.62 -7.66 13.31
CA ALA A 99 -1.17 -7.47 13.25
C ALA A 99 -0.89 -6.06 12.73
N LYS A 100 -0.72 -5.07 13.62
CA LYS A 100 -0.04 -3.78 13.34
C LYS A 100 0.09 -2.94 14.62
N LEU A 101 0.72 -3.51 15.64
CA LEU A 101 1.20 -2.77 16.81
C LEU A 101 2.65 -3.15 17.18
N SER A 102 3.38 -3.82 16.29
CA SER A 102 4.74 -4.32 16.59
C SER A 102 5.86 -3.71 15.76
N LEU A 103 5.59 -2.80 14.81
CA LEU A 103 6.66 -2.15 14.02
C LEU A 103 6.94 -0.70 14.40
N PHE A 104 6.10 -0.07 15.24
CA PHE A 104 6.32 1.31 15.68
C PHE A 104 6.33 1.39 17.21
N GLY A 105 7.30 0.72 17.81
CA GLY A 105 7.75 0.99 19.17
C GLY A 105 8.63 2.24 19.17
N THR A 106 7.99 3.39 19.33
CA THR A 106 8.43 4.62 20.01
C THR A 106 9.93 4.96 19.98
N ARG A 107 10.30 6.03 19.25
CA ARG A 107 11.39 6.91 19.70
C ARG A 107 10.79 8.20 20.22
N SER A 108 10.70 8.28 21.55
CA SER A 108 10.59 9.54 22.30
C SER A 108 12.00 10.11 22.52
#